data_AF-A0A976Q7B7-F1
#
_entry.id   AF-A0A976Q7B7-F1
#
_cell.length_a   1.000
_cell.length_b   1.000
_cell.length_c   1.000
_cell.angle_alpha   90.00
_cell.angle_beta   90.00
_cell.angle_gamma   90.00
#
_symmetry.space_group_name_H-M   'P 1'
#
loop_
_entity.id
_entity.type
_entity.pdbx_description
1 polymer ?
#
loop_
_entity_poly.entity_id
_entity_poly.type
_entity_poly.pdbx_seq_one_letter_code
_entity_poly.pdbx_strand_id
1 'polypeptide(L)'
;ILIGAVFAQPPIAINAEYIIRNILTIKGLHNYNNEDFIKATQFMEEYYNSFPFTKLIKRGFELEDTDLAFQYAIKNNPFRVSIDIK
;
A
#
# COMPACT_ATOMS: atom_id res chain seq x y z
N ILE A 1 10.19 -4.10 -8.86
CA ILE A 1 8.73 -4.25 -9.11
C ILE A 1 8.15 -2.86 -9.23
N LEU A 2 7.33 -2.60 -10.25
CA LEU A 2 6.59 -1.34 -10.38
C LEU A 2 5.18 -1.54 -9.81
N ILE A 3 4.80 -0.70 -8.86
CA ILE A 3 3.47 -0.66 -8.22
C ILE A 3 2.91 0.77 -8.27
N GLY A 4 1.59 0.91 -8.23
CA GLY A 4 0.93 2.23 -8.15
C GLY A 4 0.95 3.07 -9.43
N ALA A 5 1.61 2.63 -10.49
CA ALA A 5 1.73 3.34 -11.76
C ALA A 5 0.52 3.13 -12.71
N VAL A 6 -0.70 3.10 -12.17
CA VAL A 6 -1.95 2.85 -12.93
C VAL A 6 -2.77 4.10 -13.23
N PHE A 7 -2.18 5.27 -13.04
CA PHE A 7 -2.73 6.56 -13.44
C PHE A 7 -1.94 7.16 -14.61
N ALA A 8 -2.57 8.06 -15.36
CA ALA A 8 -1.94 8.74 -16.48
C ALA A 8 -0.69 9.52 -16.00
N GLN A 9 0.46 9.22 -16.60
CA GLN A 9 1.74 9.81 -16.21
C GLN A 9 2.69 9.86 -17.42
N PRO A 10 3.72 10.73 -17.38
CA PRO A 10 4.75 10.74 -18.41
C PRO A 10 5.51 9.40 -18.53
N PRO A 11 6.05 9.07 -19.72
CA PRO A 11 6.91 7.90 -19.88
C PRO A 11 8.15 7.95 -18.97
N ILE A 12 8.54 6.79 -18.44
CA ILE A 12 9.76 6.63 -17.65
C ILE A 12 10.91 6.24 -18.58
N ALA A 13 12.01 6.98 -18.54
CA ALA A 13 13.23 6.63 -19.26
C ALA A 13 14.00 5.52 -18.51
N ILE A 14 14.50 4.52 -19.25
CA ILE A 14 15.18 3.37 -18.68
C ILE A 14 16.54 3.17 -19.37
N ASN A 15 17.61 2.97 -18.59
CA ASN A 15 18.94 2.66 -19.13
C ASN A 15 19.05 1.16 -19.46
N ALA A 16 19.04 0.83 -20.75
CA ALA A 16 19.12 -0.55 -21.23
C ALA A 16 20.44 -1.24 -20.91
N GLU A 17 21.58 -0.54 -21.01
CA GLU A 17 22.89 -1.10 -20.68
C GLU A 17 22.94 -1.54 -19.22
N TYR A 18 22.45 -0.70 -18.31
CA TYR A 18 22.42 -0.99 -16.88
C TYR A 18 21.57 -2.23 -16.58
N ILE A 19 20.42 -2.37 -17.23
CA ILE A 19 19.55 -3.55 -17.07
C ILE A 19 20.25 -4.82 -17.54
N ILE A 20 20.84 -4.79 -18.74
CA ILE A 20 21.44 -5.99 -19.34
C ILE A 20 22.69 -6.41 -18.56
N ARG A 21 23.57 -5.48 -18.22
CA ARG A 21 24.83 -5.79 -17.53
C ARG A 21 24.62 -6.29 -16.09
N ASN A 22 23.50 -5.95 -15.47
CA ASN A 22 23.13 -6.40 -14.12
C ASN A 22 22.03 -7.47 -14.12
N ILE A 23 21.58 -7.93 -15.31
CA ILE A 23 20.54 -8.96 -15.47
C ILE A 23 19.27 -8.61 -14.66
N LEU A 24 18.87 -7.34 -14.70
CA LEU A 24 17.73 -6.88 -13.91
C LEU A 24 16.41 -7.30 -14.55
N THR A 25 15.46 -7.72 -13.72
CA THR A 25 14.10 -8.03 -14.16
C THR A 25 13.14 -6.91 -13.72
N ILE A 26 12.41 -6.35 -14.68
CA ILE A 26 11.30 -5.42 -14.40
C ILE A 26 9.99 -6.20 -14.46
N LYS A 27 9.20 -6.15 -13.38
CA LYS A 27 7.84 -6.69 -13.33
C LYS A 27 6.88 -5.62 -12.83
N GLY A 28 5.73 -5.50 -13.49
CA GLY A 28 4.60 -4.74 -12.98
C GLY A 28 3.74 -5.62 -12.07
N LEU A 29 3.18 -5.02 -11.02
CA LEU A 29 2.19 -5.64 -10.15
C LEU A 29 1.03 -4.67 -9.96
N HIS A 30 -0.17 -5.11 -10.35
CA HIS A 30 -1.40 -4.37 -10.14
C HIS A 30 -2.29 -5.14 -9.18
N ASN A 31 -2.51 -4.56 -7.99
CA ASN A 31 -3.19 -5.21 -6.87
C ASN A 31 -2.62 -6.61 -6.60
N TYR A 32 -3.43 -7.47 -5.99
CA TYR A 32 -3.07 -8.82 -5.57
C TYR A 32 -4.06 -9.82 -6.17
N ASN A 33 -3.59 -11.03 -6.45
CA ASN A 33 -4.47 -12.15 -6.79
C ASN A 33 -4.99 -12.84 -5.51
N ASN A 34 -5.79 -13.88 -5.67
CA ASN A 34 -6.35 -14.64 -4.55
C ASN A 34 -5.26 -15.31 -3.69
N GLU A 35 -4.23 -15.89 -4.31
CA GLU A 35 -3.14 -16.55 -3.58
C GLU A 35 -2.35 -15.56 -2.74
N ASP A 36 -2.09 -14.37 -3.27
CA ASP A 36 -1.39 -13.29 -2.57
C ASP A 36 -2.22 -12.81 -1.37
N PHE A 37 -3.55 -12.70 -1.52
CA PHE A 37 -4.44 -12.35 -0.41
C PHE A 37 -4.43 -13.39 0.71
N ILE A 38 -4.48 -14.68 0.37
CA ILE A 38 -4.41 -15.77 1.34
C ILE A 38 -3.09 -15.71 2.11
N LYS A 39 -1.96 -15.58 1.40
CA LYS A 39 -0.62 -15.48 2.02
C LYS A 39 -0.51 -14.25 2.93
N ALA A 40 -1.03 -13.11 2.51
CA ALA A 40 -1.03 -11.90 3.32
C ALA A 40 -1.86 -12.08 4.61
N THR A 41 -3.02 -12.74 4.51
CA THR A 41 -3.87 -13.03 5.68
C THR A 41 -3.17 -13.98 6.65
N GLN A 42 -2.60 -15.08 6.15
CA GLN A 42 -1.83 -16.03 6.97
C GLN A 42 -0.67 -15.34 7.69
N PHE A 43 0.06 -14.47 6.99
CA PHE A 43 1.13 -13.67 7.60
C PHE A 43 0.61 -12.77 8.73
N MET A 44 -0.53 -12.12 8.53
CA MET A 44 -1.12 -11.30 9.59
C MET A 44 -1.55 -12.16 10.79
N GLU A 45 -2.19 -13.30 10.57
CA GLU A 45 -2.59 -14.23 11.64
C GLU A 45 -1.39 -14.70 12.49
N GLU A 46 -0.27 -15.02 11.83
CA GLU A 46 0.92 -15.52 12.49
C GLU A 46 1.73 -14.40 13.19
N TYR A 47 1.78 -13.20 12.62
CA TYR A 47 2.72 -12.15 13.04
C TYR A 47 2.07 -10.85 13.55
N TYR A 48 0.76 -10.77 13.75
CA TYR A 48 0.12 -9.51 14.16
C TYR A 48 0.66 -8.93 15.49
N ASN A 49 1.12 -9.77 16.40
CA ASN A 49 1.74 -9.36 17.67
C ASN A 49 3.26 -9.14 17.56
N SER A 50 3.90 -9.63 16.50
CA SER A 50 5.35 -9.55 16.28
C SER A 50 5.77 -8.22 15.68
N PHE A 51 4.85 -7.50 15.03
CA PHE A 51 5.09 -6.19 14.44
C PHE A 51 4.10 -5.14 14.96
N PRO A 52 4.50 -3.86 15.02
CA PRO A 52 3.64 -2.81 15.55
C PRO A 52 2.65 -2.30 14.49
N PHE A 53 1.83 -3.19 13.91
CA PHE A 53 0.87 -2.83 12.85
C PHE A 53 -0.12 -1.74 13.26
N THR A 54 -0.50 -1.71 14.54
CA THR A 54 -1.35 -0.65 15.11
C THR A 54 -0.74 0.74 14.95
N LYS A 55 0.59 0.88 14.92
CA LYS A 55 1.26 2.17 14.68
C LYS A 55 1.09 2.71 13.25
N LEU A 56 0.65 1.87 12.30
CA LEU A 56 0.35 2.30 10.93
C LEU A 56 -0.98 3.08 10.88
N ILE A 57 -1.91 2.77 11.78
CA ILE A 57 -3.17 3.50 11.94
C ILE A 57 -2.86 4.73 12.79
N LYS A 58 -2.99 5.92 12.20
CA LYS A 58 -2.66 7.18 12.91
C LYS A 58 -3.85 7.79 13.62
N ARG A 59 -5.06 7.51 13.15
CA ARG A 59 -6.31 8.00 13.72
C ARG A 59 -7.49 7.15 13.23
N GLY A 60 -8.43 6.89 14.11
CA GLY A 60 -9.74 6.34 13.79
C GLY A 60 -10.82 7.42 13.82
N PHE A 61 -11.84 7.23 12.99
CA PHE A 61 -13.05 8.03 12.91
C PHE A 61 -14.24 7.09 12.86
N GLU A 62 -15.39 7.53 13.36
CA GLU A 62 -16.64 6.78 13.21
C GLU A 62 -17.14 6.89 11.76
N LEU A 63 -18.05 5.99 11.37
CA LEU A 63 -18.59 5.98 10.00
C LEU A 63 -19.27 7.31 9.64
N GLU A 64 -19.97 7.93 10.59
CA GLU A 64 -20.63 9.23 10.40
C GLU A 64 -19.63 10.38 10.18
N ASP A 65 -18.38 10.22 10.61
CA ASP A 65 -17.31 11.23 10.55
C ASP A 65 -16.39 11.04 9.33
N THR A 66 -16.84 10.31 8.30
CA THR A 66 -16.03 9.98 7.11
C THR A 66 -15.46 11.23 6.41
N ASP A 67 -16.21 12.33 6.35
CA ASP A 67 -15.71 13.58 5.76
C ASP A 67 -14.52 14.16 6.55
N LEU A 68 -14.57 14.11 7.88
CA LEU A 68 -13.46 14.52 8.74
C LEU A 68 -12.26 13.59 8.58
N ALA A 69 -12.49 12.30 8.38
CA ALA A 69 -11.44 11.31 8.11
C ALA A 69 -10.68 11.65 6.81
N PHE A 70 -11.40 11.97 5.72
CA PHE A 70 -10.77 12.39 4.46
C PHE A 70 -10.01 13.70 4.59
N GLN A 71 -10.60 14.72 5.23
CA GLN A 71 -9.93 15.99 5.46
C GLN A 71 -8.64 15.81 6.27
N TYR A 72 -8.67 14.96 7.31
CA TYR A 72 -7.49 14.62 8.08
C TYR A 72 -6.44 13.91 7.23
N ALA A 73 -6.84 12.94 6.40
CA ALA A 73 -5.94 12.19 5.53
C ALA A 73 -5.22 13.12 4.53
N ILE A 74 -5.95 14.02 3.86
CA ILE A 74 -5.38 14.98 2.90
C ILE A 74 -4.41 15.93 3.61
N LYS A 75 -4.81 16.47 4.77
CA LYS A 75 -4.01 17.48 5.49
C LYS A 75 -2.73 16.90 6.11
N ASN A 76 -2.80 15.69 6.66
CA ASN A 76 -1.72 15.13 7.46
C ASN A 76 -0.93 14.03 6.75
N ASN A 77 -1.41 13.56 5.60
CA ASN A 77 -0.82 12.46 4.82
C ASN A 77 -0.35 11.26 5.69
N PRO A 78 -1.21 10.73 6.59
CA PRO A 78 -0.84 9.62 7.45
C PRO A 78 -0.70 8.32 6.65
N PHE A 79 0.00 7.32 7.20
CA PHE A 79 0.08 5.99 6.58
C PHE A 79 -1.31 5.35 6.40
N ARG A 80 -2.14 5.34 7.45
CA ARG A 80 -3.53 4.88 7.41
C ARG A 80 -4.41 5.70 8.36
N VAL A 81 -5.67 5.88 7.94
CA VAL A 81 -6.80 6.35 8.75
C VAL A 81 -7.81 5.20 8.80
N SER A 82 -8.34 4.84 9.97
CA SER A 82 -9.39 3.83 10.09
C SER A 82 -10.77 4.47 10.13
N ILE A 83 -11.76 3.74 9.62
CA ILE A 83 -13.17 3.96 9.89
C ILE A 83 -13.60 2.83 10.81
N ASP A 84 -13.98 3.18 12.02
CA ASP A 84 -14.32 2.24 13.07
C ASP A 84 -15.84 2.05 13.06
N ILE A 85 -16.28 0.79 12.98
CA ILE A 85 -17.70 0.42 13.00
C ILE A 85 -18.00 -0.03 14.44
N LYS A 86 -18.92 0.65 15.12
CA LYS A 86 -19.46 0.21 16.42
C LYS A 86 -20.25 -1.09 16.32
#